data_AF-A0A0N4Z7D9-F1
#
_entry.id   AF-A0A0N4Z7D9-F1
#
_cell.length_a   1.000
_cell.length_b   1.000
_cell.length_c   1.000
_cell.angle_alpha   90.00
_cell.angle_beta   90.00
_cell.angle_gamma   90.00
#
_symmetry.space_group_name_H-M   'P 1'
#
loop_
_entity.id
_entity.type
_entity.pdbx_description
1 polymer ?
#
loop_
_entity_poly.entity_id
_entity_poly.type
_entity_poly.pdbx_seq_one_letter_code
_entity_poly.pdbx_strand_id
1 'polypeptide(L)'
;MKDMIIDVEKNDSIFSILNEYLHDGINADYVRLYYHGSENVTDFGKFFEHLNIVKDLEISHLCFGNREMVDKPIMSSLKGLERLKIKECSCTSFFNKDLLCKIYKDNPKLNVFGFMNPSNVPNVNIINAAIKNQYNAKNCFVGNEPHHTSLTFSVPEKYDLNVLKNEMDKNTPYIWKAKFDRDYTSLNLKSRRNCKRCASTKIALIVFKKRYRTEYNLVH
;
A
#
# COMPACT_ATOMS: atom_id res chain seq x y z
N MET A 1 -2.25 -0.79 -22.22
CA MET A 1 -1.77 0.58 -21.95
C MET A 1 -0.48 0.46 -21.16
N LYS A 2 0.54 1.30 -21.40
CA LYS A 2 1.78 1.19 -20.62
C LYS A 2 1.60 1.92 -19.28
N ASP A 3 1.36 3.21 -19.36
CA ASP A 3 1.23 4.09 -18.20
C ASP A 3 -0.10 4.85 -18.26
N MET A 4 -0.78 4.99 -17.13
CA MET A 4 -1.98 5.80 -16.94
C MET A 4 -1.74 6.75 -15.76
N ILE A 5 -1.78 8.06 -16.02
CA ILE A 5 -1.61 9.08 -14.97
C ILE A 5 -2.85 9.96 -15.00
N ILE A 6 -3.56 10.03 -13.89
CA ILE A 6 -4.77 10.81 -13.72
C ILE A 6 -4.55 11.76 -12.56
N ASP A 7 -4.71 13.04 -12.82
CA ASP A 7 -4.70 14.09 -11.81
C ASP A 7 -6.12 14.64 -11.65
N VAL A 8 -6.64 14.56 -10.43
CA VAL A 8 -7.99 14.96 -10.06
C VAL A 8 -7.89 16.09 -9.05
N GLU A 9 -8.04 17.32 -9.55
CA GLU A 9 -8.17 18.51 -8.71
C GLU A 9 -9.65 18.85 -8.52
N LYS A 10 -10.18 18.71 -7.30
CA LYS A 10 -11.50 19.21 -6.86
C LYS A 10 -12.65 19.03 -7.88
N ASN A 11 -12.65 17.92 -8.61
CA ASN A 11 -13.62 17.66 -9.67
C ASN A 11 -14.29 16.31 -9.42
N ASP A 12 -15.54 16.37 -8.95
CA ASP A 12 -16.36 15.19 -8.66
C ASP A 12 -16.78 14.38 -9.90
N SER A 13 -16.59 14.93 -11.10
CA SER A 13 -17.08 14.34 -12.35
C SER A 13 -16.05 13.53 -13.12
N ILE A 14 -14.74 13.63 -12.82
CA ILE A 14 -13.71 13.02 -13.67
C ILE A 14 -13.85 11.50 -13.76
N PHE A 15 -14.12 10.82 -12.64
CA PHE A 15 -14.31 9.37 -12.66
C PHE A 15 -15.63 8.98 -13.32
N SER A 16 -16.67 9.81 -13.20
CA SER A 16 -17.92 9.62 -13.93
C SER A 16 -17.66 9.64 -15.44
N ILE A 17 -16.95 10.67 -15.93
CA ILE A 17 -16.54 10.79 -17.34
C ILE A 17 -15.69 9.59 -17.74
N LEU A 18 -14.64 9.26 -16.98
CA LEU A 18 -13.77 8.12 -17.30
C LEU A 18 -14.57 6.82 -17.43
N ASN A 19 -15.51 6.55 -16.53
CA ASN A 19 -16.32 5.34 -16.58
C ASN A 19 -17.24 5.26 -17.81
N GLU A 20 -17.58 6.39 -18.45
CA GLU A 20 -18.33 6.40 -19.71
C GLU A 20 -17.47 6.03 -20.93
N TYR A 21 -16.17 6.36 -20.89
CA TYR A 21 -15.27 6.20 -22.04
C TYR A 21 -14.29 5.03 -21.91
N LEU A 22 -14.05 4.52 -20.70
CA LEU A 22 -13.15 3.39 -20.49
C LEU A 22 -13.87 2.08 -20.79
N HIS A 23 -13.24 1.26 -21.62
CA HIS A 23 -13.67 -0.12 -21.84
C HIS A 23 -13.17 -1.02 -20.71
N ASP A 24 -13.88 -2.11 -20.44
CA ASP A 24 -13.46 -3.10 -19.46
C ASP A 24 -12.20 -3.86 -19.89
N GLY A 25 -11.47 -4.41 -18.91
CA GLY A 25 -10.34 -5.30 -19.18
C GLY A 25 -9.02 -4.59 -19.42
N ILE A 26 -8.89 -3.33 -19.01
CA ILE A 26 -7.67 -2.54 -19.21
C ILE A 26 -6.51 -3.16 -18.46
N ASN A 27 -5.43 -3.43 -19.18
CA ASN A 27 -4.14 -3.81 -18.62
C ASN A 27 -3.19 -2.61 -18.66
N ALA A 28 -2.58 -2.29 -17.51
CA ALA A 28 -1.62 -1.22 -17.33
C ALA A 28 -0.37 -1.72 -16.59
N ASP A 29 0.81 -1.28 -17.00
CA ASP A 29 2.02 -1.52 -16.21
C ASP A 29 2.08 -0.56 -15.02
N TYR A 30 1.66 0.69 -15.23
CA TYR A 30 1.67 1.74 -14.21
C TYR A 30 0.36 2.53 -14.21
N VAL A 31 -0.23 2.72 -13.02
CA VAL A 31 -1.37 3.61 -12.78
C VAL A 31 -1.01 4.55 -11.63
N ARG A 32 -1.12 5.86 -11.86
CA ARG A 32 -0.93 6.88 -10.83
C ARG A 32 -2.14 7.80 -10.77
N LEU A 33 -2.72 7.90 -9.59
CA LEU A 33 -3.86 8.77 -9.29
C LEU A 33 -3.43 9.83 -8.27
N TYR A 34 -3.58 11.11 -8.61
CA TYR A 34 -3.57 12.20 -7.64
C TYR A 34 -5.01 12.63 -7.39
N TYR A 35 -5.48 12.56 -6.15
CA TYR A 35 -6.90 12.74 -5.85
C TYR A 35 -7.14 13.81 -4.80
N HIS A 36 -7.17 15.06 -5.21
CA HIS A 36 -7.30 16.23 -4.34
C HIS A 36 -8.76 16.61 -4.06
N GLY A 37 -9.48 15.72 -3.38
CA GLY A 37 -10.79 16.02 -2.80
C GLY A 37 -11.94 15.90 -3.79
N SER A 38 -12.47 14.68 -3.92
CA SER A 38 -13.79 14.46 -4.50
C SER A 38 -14.59 13.50 -3.61
N GLU A 39 -15.90 13.73 -3.52
CA GLU A 39 -16.81 13.00 -2.63
C GLU A 39 -17.34 11.71 -3.26
N ASN A 40 -17.08 11.47 -4.54
CA ASN A 40 -17.70 10.38 -5.30
C ASN A 40 -16.90 9.06 -5.23
N VAL A 41 -16.95 8.43 -4.05
CA VAL A 41 -16.36 7.10 -3.78
C VAL A 41 -16.88 6.04 -4.76
N THR A 42 -18.14 6.15 -5.18
CA THR A 42 -18.79 5.15 -6.04
C THR A 42 -18.15 5.11 -7.42
N ASP A 43 -17.98 6.28 -8.06
CA ASP A 43 -17.39 6.32 -9.41
C ASP A 43 -15.88 6.08 -9.38
N PHE A 44 -15.19 6.49 -8.31
CA PHE A 44 -13.82 6.02 -8.04
C PHE A 44 -13.77 4.50 -7.96
N GLY A 45 -14.78 3.88 -7.34
CA GLY A 45 -14.93 2.44 -7.25
C GLY A 45 -15.04 1.74 -8.60
N LYS A 46 -16.00 2.20 -9.41
CA LYS A 46 -16.25 1.69 -10.76
C LYS A 46 -15.03 1.82 -11.67
N PHE A 47 -14.25 2.89 -11.52
CA PHE A 47 -13.02 3.07 -12.28
C PHE A 47 -12.07 1.86 -12.15
N PHE A 48 -11.92 1.31 -10.94
CA PHE A 48 -11.10 0.12 -10.72
C PHE A 48 -11.73 -1.17 -11.27
N GLU A 49 -13.02 -1.19 -11.56
CA GLU A 49 -13.69 -2.35 -12.20
C GLU A 49 -13.29 -2.46 -13.68
N HIS A 50 -12.99 -1.33 -14.35
CA HIS A 50 -12.47 -1.33 -15.72
C HIS A 50 -11.02 -1.87 -15.83
N LEU A 51 -10.26 -1.84 -14.72
CA LEU A 51 -8.88 -2.31 -14.66
C LEU A 51 -8.83 -3.82 -14.37
N ASN A 52 -8.13 -4.58 -15.21
CA ASN A 52 -7.94 -6.02 -15.04
C ASN A 52 -6.56 -6.36 -14.44
N ILE A 53 -5.49 -5.92 -15.10
CA ILE A 53 -4.11 -6.14 -14.64
C ILE A 53 -3.43 -4.79 -14.44
N VAL A 54 -2.96 -4.54 -13.23
CA VAL A 54 -2.13 -3.38 -12.89
C VAL A 54 -0.90 -3.87 -12.14
N LYS A 55 0.31 -3.60 -12.65
CA LYS A 55 1.55 -4.03 -11.96
C LYS A 55 1.99 -3.06 -10.88
N ASP A 56 1.90 -1.76 -11.13
CA ASP A 56 2.29 -0.72 -10.18
C ASP A 56 1.18 0.32 -10.06
N LEU A 57 0.63 0.44 -8.85
CA LEU A 57 -0.44 1.37 -8.53
C LEU A 57 0.03 2.36 -7.47
N GLU A 58 -0.10 3.65 -7.78
CA GLU A 58 0.15 4.74 -6.85
C GLU A 58 -1.09 5.62 -6.72
N ILE A 59 -1.61 5.75 -5.51
CA ILE A 59 -2.72 6.64 -5.18
C ILE A 59 -2.19 7.66 -4.18
N SER A 60 -2.19 8.91 -4.57
CA SER A 60 -1.68 10.03 -3.77
C SER A 60 -2.80 10.99 -3.39
N HIS A 61 -2.72 11.49 -2.16
CA HIS A 61 -3.63 12.50 -1.60
C HIS A 61 -5.11 12.08 -1.50
N LEU A 62 -5.41 10.78 -1.46
CA LEU A 62 -6.79 10.26 -1.41
C LEU A 62 -7.59 10.89 -0.26
N CYS A 63 -8.66 11.60 -0.61
CA CYS A 63 -9.46 12.41 0.30
C CYS A 63 -10.95 12.30 -0.07
N PHE A 64 -11.75 11.59 0.74
CA PHE A 64 -13.20 11.41 0.53
C PHE A 64 -14.06 12.22 1.53
N GLY A 65 -13.45 13.12 2.31
CA GLY A 65 -14.07 13.63 3.54
C GLY A 65 -14.30 12.49 4.54
N ASN A 66 -14.85 12.78 5.72
CA ASN A 66 -15.09 11.78 6.78
C ASN A 66 -16.20 10.75 6.43
N ARG A 67 -16.39 10.42 5.16
CA ARG A 67 -17.40 9.47 4.72
C ARG A 67 -16.96 8.04 5.06
N GLU A 68 -17.90 7.27 5.60
CA GLU A 68 -17.70 5.85 5.86
C GLU A 68 -17.56 5.10 4.53
N MET A 69 -16.75 4.04 4.53
CA MET A 69 -16.58 3.17 3.38
C MET A 69 -17.93 2.59 2.95
N VAL A 70 -18.20 2.61 1.64
CA VAL A 70 -19.23 1.73 1.08
C VAL A 70 -18.66 0.31 1.09
N ASP A 71 -19.41 -0.67 1.60
CA ASP A 71 -19.03 -2.08 1.82
C ASP A 71 -18.50 -2.84 0.58
N LYS A 72 -18.43 -2.20 -0.59
CA LYS A 72 -17.92 -2.82 -1.80
C LYS A 72 -16.40 -2.78 -1.82
N PRO A 73 -15.72 -3.93 -2.03
CA PRO A 73 -14.27 -3.98 -2.12
C PRO A 73 -13.81 -3.43 -3.49
N ILE A 74 -13.71 -2.11 -3.57
CA ILE A 74 -13.34 -1.29 -4.74
C ILE A 74 -12.06 -1.78 -5.45
N MET A 75 -11.20 -2.55 -4.77
CA MET A 75 -9.93 -3.03 -5.32
C MET A 75 -9.83 -4.56 -5.44
N SER A 76 -10.94 -5.28 -5.27
CA SER A 76 -10.91 -6.75 -5.42
C SER A 76 -10.81 -7.22 -6.88
N SER A 77 -11.09 -6.33 -7.84
CA SER A 77 -10.88 -6.58 -9.27
C SER A 77 -9.40 -6.56 -9.65
N LEU A 78 -8.57 -5.77 -8.94
CA LEU A 78 -7.18 -5.56 -9.29
C LEU A 78 -6.33 -6.81 -9.06
N LYS A 79 -5.79 -7.33 -10.16
CA LYS A 79 -4.89 -8.48 -10.16
C LYS A 79 -3.51 -8.07 -10.68
N GLY A 80 -2.51 -8.85 -10.31
CA GLY A 80 -1.16 -8.72 -10.82
C GLY A 80 -0.34 -7.59 -10.22
N LEU A 81 -0.79 -6.98 -9.12
CA LEU A 81 -0.01 -5.95 -8.42
C LEU A 81 1.33 -6.52 -7.96
N GLU A 82 2.39 -5.82 -8.32
CA GLU A 82 3.75 -6.01 -7.86
C GLU A 82 4.14 -4.88 -6.89
N ARG A 83 3.63 -3.67 -7.15
CA ARG A 83 3.87 -2.48 -6.31
C ARG A 83 2.56 -1.74 -6.03
N LEU A 84 2.39 -1.31 -4.78
CA LEU A 84 1.25 -0.51 -4.35
C LEU A 84 1.71 0.60 -3.41
N LYS A 85 1.39 1.85 -3.73
CA LYS A 85 1.63 3.01 -2.86
C LYS A 85 0.33 3.76 -2.66
N ILE A 86 -0.02 4.02 -1.41
CA ILE A 86 -1.23 4.72 -1.03
C ILE A 86 -0.86 5.81 -0.03
N LYS A 87 -1.27 7.04 -0.30
CA LYS A 87 -1.19 8.19 0.59
C LYS A 87 -2.59 8.79 0.76
N GLU A 88 -3.17 8.60 1.93
CA GLU A 88 -4.47 9.16 2.31
C GLU A 88 -4.31 10.51 3.03
N CYS A 89 -5.33 11.35 2.92
CA CYS A 89 -5.50 12.52 3.76
C CYS A 89 -5.89 12.12 5.19
N SER A 90 -5.68 13.04 6.16
CA SER A 90 -5.94 12.76 7.58
C SER A 90 -7.42 12.52 7.89
N CYS A 91 -8.33 13.10 7.10
CA CYS A 91 -9.77 12.90 7.23
C CYS A 91 -10.29 11.65 6.52
N THR A 92 -9.41 10.82 5.95
CA THR A 92 -9.79 9.64 5.18
C THR A 92 -9.13 8.39 5.77
N SER A 93 -9.93 7.33 5.93
CA SER A 93 -9.50 6.01 6.36
C SER A 93 -10.12 4.94 5.46
N PHE A 94 -10.03 5.19 4.15
CA PHE A 94 -10.61 4.34 3.12
C PHE A 94 -9.88 3.00 3.06
N PHE A 95 -8.56 3.00 3.20
CA PHE A 95 -7.77 1.78 3.29
C PHE A 95 -7.68 1.26 4.72
N ASN A 96 -8.61 0.38 5.08
CA ASN A 96 -8.57 -0.33 6.35
C ASN A 96 -7.72 -1.62 6.28
N LYS A 97 -7.47 -2.20 7.47
CA LYS A 97 -6.70 -3.44 7.63
C LYS A 97 -7.23 -4.58 6.76
N ASP A 98 -8.54 -4.76 6.69
CA ASP A 98 -9.14 -5.94 6.06
C ASP A 98 -9.03 -5.84 4.54
N LEU A 99 -9.25 -4.65 3.98
CA LEU A 99 -9.01 -4.37 2.56
C LEU A 99 -7.53 -4.58 2.20
N LEU A 100 -6.60 -4.07 3.00
CA LEU A 100 -5.16 -4.24 2.76
C LEU A 100 -4.74 -5.72 2.85
N CYS A 101 -5.23 -6.46 3.84
CA CYS A 101 -4.99 -7.91 3.95
C CYS A 101 -5.54 -8.67 2.73
N LYS A 102 -6.71 -8.27 2.23
CA LYS A 102 -7.33 -8.85 1.02
C LYS A 102 -6.50 -8.55 -0.23
N ILE A 103 -6.05 -7.31 -0.42
CA ILE A 103 -5.18 -6.92 -1.54
C ILE A 103 -3.94 -7.81 -1.60
N TYR A 104 -3.28 -8.04 -0.45
CA TYR A 104 -2.19 -9.00 -0.39
C TYR A 104 -2.64 -10.38 -0.85
N LYS A 105 -3.66 -10.96 -0.20
CA LYS A 105 -4.14 -12.31 -0.52
C LYS A 105 -4.40 -12.50 -2.03
N ASP A 106 -4.98 -11.49 -2.68
CA ASP A 106 -5.38 -11.53 -4.07
C ASP A 106 -4.21 -11.23 -5.04
N ASN A 107 -3.14 -10.59 -4.56
CA ASN A 107 -1.96 -10.22 -5.35
C ASN A 107 -0.67 -10.88 -4.82
N PRO A 108 -0.42 -12.16 -5.17
CA PRO A 108 0.72 -12.90 -4.65
C PRO A 108 2.08 -12.32 -5.09
N LYS A 109 2.14 -11.54 -6.18
CA LYS A 109 3.37 -10.89 -6.65
C LYS A 109 3.68 -9.56 -5.96
N LEU A 110 2.79 -9.05 -5.12
CA LEU A 110 2.94 -7.76 -4.44
C LEU A 110 4.13 -7.81 -3.48
N ASN A 111 5.19 -7.09 -3.84
CA ASN A 111 6.46 -7.11 -3.14
C ASN A 111 6.90 -5.71 -2.64
N VAL A 112 6.35 -4.63 -3.20
CA VAL A 112 6.54 -3.28 -2.66
C VAL A 112 5.21 -2.71 -2.22
N PHE A 113 5.15 -2.27 -0.97
CA PHE A 113 3.96 -1.64 -0.42
C PHE A 113 4.32 -0.39 0.38
N GLY A 114 3.70 0.72 0.06
CA GLY A 114 3.77 1.96 0.81
C GLY A 114 2.38 2.36 1.28
N PHE A 115 2.21 2.57 2.57
CA PHE A 115 0.96 3.07 3.14
C PHE A 115 1.22 4.27 4.04
N MET A 116 0.58 5.39 3.70
CA MET A 116 0.69 6.63 4.42
C MET A 116 -0.70 7.14 4.76
N ASN A 117 -1.15 6.89 5.99
CA ASN A 117 -2.36 7.49 6.55
C ASN A 117 -1.98 8.23 7.83
N PRO A 118 -2.22 9.55 7.95
CA PRO A 118 -1.87 10.34 9.13
C PRO A 118 -2.53 9.89 10.44
N SER A 119 -3.70 9.26 10.31
CA SER A 119 -4.60 8.94 11.43
C SER A 119 -4.50 7.48 11.87
N ASN A 120 -3.75 6.64 11.13
CA ASN A 120 -3.71 5.21 11.36
C ASN A 120 -2.36 4.73 11.90
N VAL A 121 -2.40 3.83 12.88
CA VAL A 121 -1.21 3.14 13.38
C VAL A 121 -0.98 1.90 12.51
N PRO A 122 0.27 1.60 12.09
CA PRO A 122 0.54 0.42 11.29
C PRO A 122 0.05 -0.85 11.97
N ASN A 123 -0.71 -1.67 11.23
CA ASN A 123 -1.25 -2.90 11.76
C ASN A 123 -0.32 -4.09 11.44
N VAL A 124 0.19 -4.75 12.47
CA VAL A 124 1.08 -5.92 12.33
C VAL A 124 0.45 -7.05 11.50
N ASN A 125 -0.87 -7.15 11.45
CA ASN A 125 -1.53 -8.15 10.61
C ASN A 125 -1.30 -7.91 9.11
N ILE A 126 -1.20 -6.66 8.66
CA ILE A 126 -0.88 -6.32 7.26
C ILE A 126 0.53 -6.78 6.95
N ILE A 127 1.46 -6.53 7.87
CA ILE A 127 2.86 -6.97 7.77
C ILE A 127 2.92 -8.50 7.69
N ASN A 128 2.19 -9.19 8.56
CA ASN A 128 2.10 -10.65 8.55
C ASN A 128 1.51 -11.20 7.26
N ALA A 129 0.48 -10.55 6.69
CA ALA A 129 -0.10 -10.92 5.40
C ALA A 129 0.93 -10.78 4.27
N ALA A 130 1.64 -9.66 4.21
CA ALA A 130 2.70 -9.40 3.23
C ALA A 130 3.82 -10.43 3.31
N ILE A 131 4.29 -10.70 4.53
CA ILE A 131 5.27 -11.72 4.85
C ILE A 131 4.81 -13.11 4.42
N LYS A 132 3.56 -13.48 4.71
CA LYS A 132 2.99 -14.78 4.35
C LYS A 132 2.94 -14.96 2.83
N ASN A 133 2.65 -13.89 2.10
CA ASN A 133 2.68 -13.90 0.64
C ASN A 133 4.06 -14.14 0.04
N GLN A 134 5.12 -13.59 0.64
CA GLN A 134 6.50 -13.93 0.24
C GLN A 134 6.79 -15.43 0.35
N TYR A 135 6.12 -16.13 1.27
CA TYR A 135 6.30 -17.55 1.50
C TYR A 135 5.46 -18.43 0.60
N ASN A 136 4.48 -17.89 -0.12
CA ASN A 136 3.63 -18.71 -0.93
C ASN A 136 4.43 -19.33 -2.09
N ALA A 137 4.32 -20.65 -2.19
CA ALA A 137 5.07 -21.57 -3.03
C ALA A 137 5.20 -21.15 -4.50
N LYS A 138 4.19 -20.45 -5.03
CA LYS A 138 4.09 -20.02 -6.42
C LYS A 138 4.95 -18.79 -6.75
N ASN A 139 5.53 -18.13 -5.74
CA ASN A 139 6.32 -16.91 -5.87
C ASN A 139 7.84 -17.17 -5.82
N CYS A 140 8.28 -18.41 -5.99
CA CYS A 140 9.66 -18.71 -6.36
C CYS A 140 9.84 -18.38 -7.82
N PHE A 141 10.04 -17.09 -8.10
CA PHE A 141 10.40 -16.64 -9.43
C PHE A 141 11.69 -17.35 -9.84
N VAL A 142 11.63 -18.03 -10.98
CA VAL A 142 12.79 -18.66 -11.61
C VAL A 142 13.64 -17.52 -12.15
N GLY A 143 14.68 -17.14 -11.41
CA GLY A 143 15.57 -16.02 -11.72
C GLY A 143 16.48 -15.70 -10.54
N ASN A 144 17.63 -15.06 -10.80
CA ASN A 144 18.65 -14.74 -9.80
C ASN A 144 18.28 -13.59 -8.84
N GLU A 145 17.04 -13.10 -8.87
CA GLU A 145 16.64 -11.97 -8.04
C GLU A 145 16.23 -12.42 -6.63
N PRO A 146 16.77 -11.76 -5.58
CA PRO A 146 16.37 -12.06 -4.21
C PRO A 146 14.88 -11.79 -4.04
N HIS A 147 14.18 -12.66 -3.29
CA HIS A 147 12.80 -12.39 -2.88
C HIS A 147 12.80 -11.20 -1.92
N HIS A 148 12.66 -10.00 -2.46
CA HIS A 148 12.67 -8.77 -1.68
C HIS A 148 11.24 -8.30 -1.49
N THR A 149 10.81 -8.13 -0.24
CA THR A 149 9.62 -7.34 0.07
C THR A 149 10.00 -6.12 0.86
N SER A 150 9.47 -4.99 0.44
CA SER A 150 9.67 -3.69 1.08
C SER A 150 8.32 -3.13 1.48
N LEU A 151 8.11 -2.97 2.78
CA LEU A 151 6.94 -2.33 3.36
C LEU A 151 7.35 -0.99 3.93
N THR A 152 6.63 0.08 3.60
CA THR A 152 6.85 1.40 4.19
C THR A 152 5.55 1.91 4.78
N PHE A 153 5.59 2.28 6.05
CA PHE A 153 4.45 2.84 6.77
C PHE A 153 4.81 4.21 7.32
N SER A 154 3.89 5.16 7.21
CA SER A 154 3.97 6.39 8.01
C SER A 154 3.37 6.17 9.38
N VAL A 155 3.95 6.79 10.41
CA VAL A 155 3.43 6.82 11.77
C VAL A 155 3.30 8.25 12.26
N PRO A 156 2.39 8.53 13.21
CA PRO A 156 2.32 9.84 13.85
C PRO A 156 3.67 10.24 14.49
N GLU A 157 4.00 11.52 14.47
CA GLU A 157 5.26 12.06 15.03
C GLU A 157 5.51 11.61 16.48
N LYS A 158 4.44 11.65 17.29
CA LYS A 158 4.47 11.30 18.71
C LYS A 158 4.43 9.79 18.97
N TYR A 159 4.31 8.97 17.93
CA TYR A 159 4.23 7.53 18.09
C TYR A 159 5.58 6.95 18.55
N ASP A 160 5.56 6.12 19.59
CA ASP A 160 6.76 5.45 20.06
C ASP A 160 7.08 4.23 19.19
N LEU A 161 8.14 4.36 18.38
CA LEU A 161 8.61 3.30 17.50
C LEU A 161 9.09 2.05 18.25
N ASN A 162 9.41 2.14 19.54
CA ASN A 162 9.74 0.96 20.35
C ASN A 162 8.55 0.04 20.57
N VAL A 163 7.32 0.58 20.59
CA VAL A 163 6.09 -0.22 20.66
C VAL A 163 6.01 -1.14 19.44
N LEU A 164 6.18 -0.57 18.24
CA LEU A 164 6.18 -1.36 16.98
C LEU A 164 7.31 -2.38 16.95
N LYS A 165 8.52 -2.01 17.40
CA LYS A 165 9.63 -2.96 17.50
C LYS A 165 9.24 -4.16 18.39
N ASN A 166 8.70 -3.90 19.59
CA ASN A 166 8.32 -4.93 20.54
C ASN A 166 7.18 -5.82 20.03
N GLU A 167 6.20 -5.23 19.32
CA GLU A 167 5.14 -6.01 18.68
C GLU A 167 5.69 -6.91 17.56
N MET A 168 6.62 -6.40 16.75
CA MET A 168 7.24 -7.16 15.67
C MET A 168 8.12 -8.31 16.18
N ASP A 169 8.82 -8.11 17.29
CA ASP A 169 9.62 -9.14 17.95
C ASP A 169 8.75 -10.28 18.51
N LYS A 170 7.50 -10.00 18.89
CA LYS A 170 6.54 -11.01 19.41
C LYS A 170 5.76 -11.76 18.32
N ASN A 171 5.44 -11.08 17.23
CA ASN A 171 4.40 -11.55 16.29
C ASN A 171 4.91 -12.33 15.08
N THR A 172 6.22 -12.58 14.97
CA THR A 172 6.76 -13.15 13.73
C THR A 172 7.86 -14.18 13.99
N PRO A 173 8.00 -15.23 13.14
CA PRO A 173 9.13 -16.15 13.20
C PRO A 173 10.44 -15.53 12.66
N TYR A 174 10.48 -14.21 12.48
CA TYR A 174 11.63 -13.52 11.93
C TYR A 174 12.49 -12.96 13.04
N ILE A 175 13.80 -13.12 12.85
CA ILE A 175 14.79 -12.38 13.62
C ILE A 175 14.99 -11.05 12.91
N TRP A 176 14.49 -9.97 13.50
CA TRP A 176 14.63 -8.62 12.95
C TRP A 176 15.92 -7.97 13.41
N LYS A 177 16.69 -7.45 12.45
CA LYS A 177 17.72 -6.46 12.73
C LYS A 177 17.07 -5.09 12.68
N ALA A 178 16.85 -4.51 13.85
CA ALA A 178 16.31 -3.17 14.00
C ALA A 178 17.42 -2.12 13.89
N LYS A 179 17.17 -1.05 13.12
CA LYS A 179 18.03 0.12 13.04
C LYS A 179 17.18 1.38 13.03
N PHE A 180 17.40 2.23 14.02
CA PHE A 180 16.91 3.60 13.99
C PHE A 180 17.82 4.46 13.11
N ASP A 181 17.25 5.46 12.45
CA ASP A 181 18.07 6.55 11.90
C ASP A 181 18.65 7.42 13.01
N ARG A 182 19.51 8.37 12.64
CA ARG A 182 20.22 9.23 13.60
C ARG A 182 19.25 10.05 14.47
N ASP A 183 18.13 10.46 13.88
CA ASP A 183 17.16 11.36 14.51
C ASP A 183 15.98 10.62 15.15
N TYR A 184 16.01 9.29 15.19
CA TYR A 184 14.92 8.43 15.70
C TYR A 184 13.56 8.69 15.04
N THR A 185 13.60 9.15 13.78
CA THR A 185 12.43 9.44 12.95
C THR A 185 12.06 8.30 12.03
N SER A 186 12.92 7.29 11.92
CA SER A 186 12.57 6.05 11.25
C SER A 186 13.11 4.83 11.96
N LEU A 187 12.30 3.77 11.94
CA LEU A 187 12.68 2.43 12.36
C LEU A 187 12.73 1.53 11.13
N ASN A 188 13.91 1.02 10.84
CA ASN A 188 14.16 0.07 9.77
C ASN A 188 14.29 -1.32 10.39
N LEU A 189 13.35 -2.22 10.10
CA LEU A 189 13.45 -3.62 10.45
C LEU A 189 13.85 -4.40 9.20
N LYS A 190 14.97 -5.11 9.28
CA LYS A 190 15.45 -5.96 8.19
C LYS A 190 15.59 -7.39 8.67
N SER A 191 15.05 -8.33 7.91
CA SER A 191 15.30 -9.74 8.13
C SER A 191 15.77 -10.43 6.85
N ARG A 192 16.52 -11.50 7.02
CA ARG A 192 17.07 -12.33 5.95
C ARG A 192 16.83 -13.79 6.29
N ARG A 193 16.45 -14.59 5.30
CA ARG A 193 16.26 -16.03 5.46
C ARG A 193 16.49 -16.75 4.14
N ASN A 194 17.03 -17.96 4.19
CA ASN A 194 17.15 -18.80 2.99
C ASN A 194 15.79 -19.34 2.57
N CYS A 195 15.50 -19.28 1.26
CA CYS A 195 14.35 -19.95 0.68
C CYS A 195 14.59 -21.45 0.70
N LYS A 196 13.68 -22.21 1.33
CA LYS A 196 13.77 -23.68 1.40
C LYS A 196 13.64 -24.37 0.03
N ARG A 197 13.27 -23.65 -1.04
CA ARG A 197 12.94 -24.23 -2.35
C ARG A 197 13.93 -23.88 -3.46
N CYS A 198 14.41 -22.65 -3.52
CA CYS A 198 15.29 -22.19 -4.62
C CYS A 198 16.68 -21.73 -4.14
N ALA A 199 17.07 -22.05 -2.90
CA ALA A 199 18.35 -21.68 -2.28
C ALA A 199 18.68 -20.17 -2.25
N SER A 200 17.82 -19.31 -2.80
CA SER A 200 17.98 -17.86 -2.78
C SER A 200 17.74 -17.28 -1.37
N THR A 201 18.29 -16.09 -1.13
CA THR A 201 18.00 -15.35 0.11
C THR A 201 16.73 -14.53 -0.05
N LYS A 202 15.78 -14.70 0.87
CA LYS A 202 14.63 -13.81 1.07
C LYS A 202 15.01 -12.65 1.97
N ILE A 203 14.62 -11.45 1.57
CA ILE A 203 14.84 -10.22 2.33
C ILE A 203 13.47 -9.59 2.59
N ALA A 204 13.18 -9.32 3.85
CA ALA A 204 12.05 -8.49 4.26
C ALA A 204 12.62 -7.18 4.83
N LEU A 205 12.19 -6.06 4.28
CA LEU A 205 12.48 -4.72 4.77
C LEU A 205 11.16 -4.06 5.16
N ILE A 206 11.08 -3.59 6.40
CA ILE A 206 9.95 -2.82 6.90
C ILE A 206 10.51 -1.50 7.40
N VAL A 207 9.94 -0.40 6.92
CA VAL A 207 10.34 0.94 7.29
C VAL A 207 9.13 1.65 7.90
N PHE A 208 9.25 2.03 9.16
CA PHE A 208 8.32 2.95 9.79
C PHE A 208 8.95 4.34 9.78
N LYS A 209 8.23 5.33 9.27
CA LYS A 209 8.70 6.73 9.24
C LYS A 209 7.74 7.61 10.02
N LYS A 210 8.25 8.32 11.02
CA LYS A 210 7.52 9.41 11.67
C LYS A 210 7.25 10.49 10.62
N ARG A 211 6.02 10.98 10.60
CA ARG A 211 5.68 12.11 9.75
C ARG A 211 6.04 13.40 10.49
N TYR A 212 6.82 14.25 9.85
CA TYR A 212 6.97 15.64 10.27
C TYR A 212 5.71 16.42 9.88
N ARG A 213 5.25 17.32 10.75
CA ARG A 213 4.04 18.15 10.59
C ARG A 213 4.08 19.15 9.43
N THR A 214 4.96 18.99 8.43
CA THR A 214 5.31 20.05 7.48
C THR A 214 4.33 20.28 6.34
N GLU A 215 3.20 19.57 6.24
CA GLU A 215 2.22 19.83 5.19
C GLU A 215 0.82 19.66 5.76
N TYR A 216 0.17 20.75 6.17
CA TYR A 216 -1.28 21.05 6.09
C TYR A 216 -1.61 22.38 6.81
N ASN A 217 -0.82 23.43 6.59
CA ASN A 217 -1.26 24.82 6.74
C ASN A 217 -1.60 25.42 5.37
N LEU A 218 -2.23 24.63 4.48
CA LEU A 218 -2.95 25.22 3.35
C LEU A 218 -4.34 25.58 3.85
N VAL A 219 -4.37 26.78 4.45
CA VAL A 219 -5.47 27.75 4.52
C VAL A 219 -6.82 27.20 4.02
N HIS A 220 -7.72 26.96 4.97
CA HIS A 220 -9.16 26.99 4.71
C HIS A 220 -9.59 28.41 4.35
#